data_AF-A0A0F9IBM2-F1
#
_entry.id   AF-A0A0F9IBM2-F1
#
_cell.length_a   1.000
_cell.length_b   1.000
_cell.length_c   1.000
_cell.angle_alpha   90.00
_cell.angle_beta   90.00
_cell.angle_gamma   90.00
#
_symmetry.space_group_name_H-M   'P 1'
#
loop_
_entity.id
_entity.type
_entity.pdbx_description
1 polymer ?
#
loop_
_entity_poly.entity_id
_entity_poly.type
_entity_poly.pdbx_seq_one_letter_code
_entity_poly.pdbx_strand_id
1 'polypeptide(L)' 'MKACGHKDCKVSTGIHEGLTFGRGELDDNGYWEIPCDICARAGEEKYPEQYPCWPFSREQDNDNDNPSNS' A
#
# COMPACT_ATOMS: atom_id res chain seq x y z
N MET A 1 -0.68 3.34 18.51
CA MET A 1 0.58 2.77 17.97
C MET A 1 0.35 2.34 16.53
N LYS A 2 1.38 2.35 15.69
CA LYS A 2 1.30 1.76 14.33
C LYS A 2 1.30 0.24 14.45
N ALA A 3 0.55 -0.45 13.61
CA ALA A 3 0.39 -1.91 13.68
C ALA A 3 1.73 -2.66 13.56
N CYS A 4 2.67 -2.12 12.77
CA CYS A 4 4.00 -2.68 12.58
C CYS A 4 4.99 -2.40 13.73
N GLY A 5 4.63 -1.63 14.75
CA GLY A 5 5.53 -1.27 15.86
C GLY A 5 6.62 -0.22 15.51
N HIS A 6 6.80 0.14 14.24
CA HIS A 6 7.74 1.16 13.80
C HIS A 6 7.19 2.57 14.04
N LYS A 7 7.90 3.39 14.82
CA LYS A 7 7.50 4.76 15.20
C LYS A 7 7.46 5.74 14.02
N ASP A 8 8.23 5.45 12.98
CA ASP A 8 8.41 6.26 11.78
C ASP A 8 7.53 5.80 10.61
N CYS A 9 6.77 4.70 10.77
CA CYS A 9 5.82 4.27 9.77
C CYS A 9 4.64 5.25 9.67
N LYS A 10 4.37 5.72 8.46
CA LYS A 10 3.40 6.75 8.12
C LYS A 10 2.45 6.25 7.03
N VAL A 11 1.43 7.08 6.77
CA VAL A 11 0.43 6.88 5.72
C VAL A 11 0.44 8.09 4.80
N SER A 12 0.27 7.87 3.50
CA SER A 12 0.05 8.89 2.48
C SER A 12 -1.09 8.46 1.56
N THR A 13 -1.37 9.27 0.54
CA THR A 13 -2.23 8.93 -0.58
C THR A 13 -1.35 8.80 -1.83
N GLY A 14 -1.45 7.67 -2.52
CA GLY A 14 -0.73 7.44 -3.76
C GLY A 14 -1.46 8.04 -4.96
N ILE A 15 -0.78 8.11 -6.10
CA ILE A 15 -1.37 8.54 -7.38
C ILE A 15 -2.57 7.67 -7.82
N HIS A 16 -2.69 6.46 -7.26
CA HIS A 16 -3.84 5.56 -7.44
C HIS A 16 -5.06 5.91 -6.58
N GLU A 17 -5.06 7.09 -5.95
CA GLU A 17 -6.11 7.61 -5.05
C GLU A 17 -6.38 6.76 -3.79
N GLY A 18 -5.59 5.71 -3.55
CA GLY A 18 -5.66 4.89 -2.35
C GLY A 18 -4.57 5.22 -1.33
N LEU A 19 -4.70 4.64 -0.14
CA LEU A 19 -3.74 4.84 0.93
C LEU A 19 -2.45 4.06 0.69
N THR A 20 -1.31 4.67 0.98
CA THR A 20 0.01 4.03 0.93
C THR A 20 0.64 4.02 2.32
N PHE A 21 1.24 2.90 2.71
CA PHE A 21 1.83 2.72 4.03
C PHE A 21 3.31 2.34 3.92
N GLY A 22 4.15 3.02 4.70
CA GLY A 22 5.59 2.78 4.67
C GLY A 22 6.38 3.72 5.56
N ARG A 23 7.69 3.76 5.37
CA ARG A 23 8.64 4.64 6.05
C ARG A 23 9.76 5.04 5.08
N GLY A 24 10.65 5.92 5.53
CA GLY A 24 11.69 6.50 4.69
C GLY A 24 11.17 7.70 3.92
N GLU A 25 11.77 7.96 2.75
CA GLU A 25 11.31 9.03 1.87
C GLU A 25 10.01 8.65 1.15
N LEU A 26 9.19 9.67 0.88
CA LEU A 26 7.97 9.56 0.08
C LEU A 26 8.28 10.13 -1.29
N ASP A 27 8.01 9.38 -2.36
CA ASP A 27 8.20 9.85 -3.73
C ASP A 27 7.07 10.80 -4.18
N ASP A 28 7.25 11.42 -5.35
CA ASP A 28 6.27 12.36 -5.92
C ASP A 28 4.94 11.68 -6.31
N ASN A 29 4.91 10.35 -6.39
CA ASN A 29 3.70 9.57 -6.67
C ASN A 29 3.00 9.12 -5.38
N GLY A 30 3.51 9.49 -4.21
CA GLY A 30 2.95 9.15 -2.91
C GLY A 30 3.27 7.73 -2.44
N TYR A 31 4.31 7.09 -2.97
CA TYR A 31 4.80 5.78 -2.51
C TYR A 31 6.03 5.92 -1.60
N TRP A 32 6.17 4.96 -0.68
CA TRP A 32 7.23 4.99 0.32
C TRP A 32 8.45 4.19 -0.12
N GLU A 33 9.64 4.71 0.14
CA GLU A 33 10.93 4.03 -0.05
C GLU A 33 10.92 2.62 0.59
N ILE A 34 10.34 2.52 1.80
CA ILE A 34 10.23 1.25 2.51
C ILE A 34 8.75 0.94 2.77
N PRO A 35 8.11 0.08 1.94
CA PRO A 35 6.70 -0.31 2.11
C PRO A 35 6.43 -1.03 3.43
N CYS A 36 5.18 -0.97 3.91
CA CYS A 36 4.75 -1.60 5.14
C CYS A 36 3.43 -2.38 4.98
N ASP A 37 3.54 -3.68 4.65
CA ASP A 37 2.40 -4.58 4.48
C ASP A 37 1.52 -4.67 5.75
N ILE A 38 2.14 -4.72 6.92
CA ILE A 38 1.43 -4.86 8.20
C ILE A 38 0.47 -3.68 8.42
N CYS A 39 0.93 -2.45 8.14
CA CYS A 39 0.07 -1.27 8.28
C CYS A 39 -0.95 -1.16 7.14
N ALA A 40 -0.62 -1.60 5.93
CA ALA A 40 -1.58 -1.64 4.83
C ALA A 40 -2.75 -2.58 5.15
N ARG A 41 -2.48 -3.83 5.56
CA ARG A 41 -3.54 -4.79 5.93
C ARG A 41 -4.36 -4.31 7.13
N ALA A 42 -3.71 -3.77 8.16
CA ALA A 42 -4.42 -3.18 9.31
C ALA A 42 -5.26 -1.95 8.92
N GLY A 43 -4.83 -1.20 7.90
CA GLY A 43 -5.58 -0.08 7.33
C GLY A 43 -6.87 -0.55 6.65
N GLU A 44 -6.77 -1.60 5.84
CA GLU A 44 -7.91 -2.18 5.13
C GLU A 44 -8.93 -2.85 6.07
N GLU A 45 -8.46 -3.55 7.11
CA GLU A 45 -9.36 -4.12 8.13
C GLU A 45 -10.15 -3.02 8.86
N LYS A 46 -9.53 -1.85 9.04
CA LYS A 46 -10.12 -0.73 9.76
C LYS A 46 -11.01 0.16 8.87
N TYR A 47 -10.67 0.26 7.59
CA TYR A 47 -11.31 1.12 6.60
C TYR A 47 -11.52 0.33 5.29
N PRO A 48 -12.46 -0.62 5.27
CA PRO A 48 -12.67 -1.49 4.10
C PRO A 48 -13.06 -0.72 2.83
N GLU A 49 -13.61 0.49 2.96
CA GLU A 49 -13.95 1.39 1.85
C GLU A 49 -12.72 2.02 1.16
N GLN A 50 -11.53 1.94 1.78
CA GLN A 50 -10.28 2.46 1.24
C GLN A 50 -9.38 1.36 0.64
N TYR A 51 -9.94 0.16 0.46
CA TYR A 51 -9.28 -0.94 -0.22
C TYR A 51 -9.22 -0.71 -1.75
N PRO A 52 -8.11 -1.08 -2.43
CA PRO A 52 -6.89 -1.65 -1.88
C PRO A 52 -5.88 -0.60 -1.39
N CYS A 53 -5.20 -0.91 -0.27
CA CYS A 53 -4.11 -0.08 0.25
C CYS A 53 -2.76 -0.59 -0.24
N TRP A 54 -1.86 0.32 -0.62
CA TRP A 54 -0.49 0.00 -1.01
C TRP A 54 0.43 -0.13 0.23
N PRO A 55 1.41 -1.05 0.26
CA PRO A 55 1.67 -2.11 -0.73
C PRO A 55 0.49 -3.08 -0.86
N PHE A 56 0.10 -3.37 -2.09
CA PHE A 56 -1.03 -4.24 -2.39
C PHE A 56 -0.70 -5.69 -1.99
N SER A 57 -1.72 -6.47 -1.63
CA SER A 57 -1.53 -7.89 -1.35
C SER A 57 -1.11 -8.60 -2.63
N ARG A 58 -0.12 -9.51 -2.53
CA ARG A 58 0.39 -10.32 -3.67
C ARG A 58 -0.68 -11.12 -4.41
N GLU A 59 -1.86 -11.28 -3.83
CA GLU A 59 -2.99 -11.92 -4.50
C GLU A 59 -3.55 -11.06 -5.64
N GLN A 60 -3.43 -9.72 -5.56
CA GLN A 60 -3.90 -8.78 -6.59
C GLN A 60 -2.95 -8.65 -7.80
N ASP A 61 -1.70 -9.09 -7.68
CA ASP A 61 -0.73 -9.04 -8.78
C ASP A 61 -1.01 -10.11 -9.86
N ASN A 62 -1.86 -11.10 -9.58
CA ASN A 62 -2.13 -12.21 -10.50
C ASN A 62 -3.26 -11.94 -11.51
N ASP A 63 -3.98 -10.82 -11.39
CA ASP A 63 -5.09 -10.49 -12.31
C ASP A 63 -4.66 -9.65 -13.53
N ASN A 64 -3.38 -9.29 -13.67
CA ASN A 64 -2.87 -8.49 -14.78
C ASN A 64 -1.83 -9.17 -15.69
N ASP A 65 -1.54 -10.47 -15.51
CA ASP A 65 -0.79 -11.22 -16.52
C ASP A 65 -1.76 -11.71 -17.62
N ASN A 66 -2.33 -10.75 -18.35
CA ASN A 66 -2.92 -11.00 -19.66
C ASN A 66 -1.81 -10.81 -20.71
N PRO A 67 -1.18 -11.88 -21.22
CA PRO A 67 -0.37 -11.73 -22.42
C PRO A 67 -1.32 -11.49 -23.59
N SER A 68 -1.62 -10.21 -23.85
CA SER A 68 -2.19 -9.80 -25.13
C SER A 68 -1.10 -9.91 -26.20
N ASN A 69 -1.01 -11.05 -26.88
CA ASN A 69 -0.57 -11.21 -28.28
C ASN A 69 -0.54 -12.71 -28.64
N SER A 70 -1.05 -13.23 -29.75
CA SER A 70 -1.64 -12.67 -30.98
C SER A 70 -2.56 -13.73 -31.60
#